data_AF-T1CEV2-F1
#
_entry.id   AF-T1CEV2-F1
#
_cell.length_a   1.000
_cell.length_b   1.000
_cell.length_c   1.000
_cell.angle_alpha   90.00
_cell.angle_beta   90.00
_cell.angle_gamma   90.00
#
_symmetry.space_group_name_H-M   'P 1'
#
loop_
_entity.id
_entity.type
_entity.pdbx_description
1 polymer ?
#
loop_
_entity_poly.entity_id
_entity_poly.type
_entity_poly.pdbx_seq_one_letter_code
_entity_poly.pdbx_strand_id
1 'polypeptide(L)' 'MTTVVEAIDFQVGRTGTLTPVARVTPVFVGGARIAHATLHNMDEIARKDIRVGDAVSLRRAGDVIPEIVRVLNRQDTGRG' A
#
# COMPACT_ATOMS: atom_id res chain seq x y z
N MET A 1 -8.16 -2.84 8.18
CA MET A 1 -7.61 -4.21 8.03
C MET A 1 -6.10 -4.10 7.89
N THR A 2 -5.32 -5.04 8.40
CA THR A 2 -3.84 -4.99 8.32
C THR A 2 -3.30 -6.01 7.33
N THR A 3 -2.25 -5.66 6.61
CA THR A 3 -1.49 -6.57 5.74
C THR A 3 -0.03 -6.08 5.61
N VAL A 4 0.80 -6.78 4.84
CA VAL A 4 2.21 -6.46 4.60
C VAL A 4 2.38 -5.98 3.16
N VAL A 5 3.23 -4.96 2.96
CA VAL A 5 3.63 -4.50 1.63
C VAL A 5 4.67 -5.47 1.04
N GLU A 6 4.38 -6.05 -0.12
CA GLU A 6 5.26 -7.01 -0.81
C GLU A 6 6.11 -6.33 -1.89
N ALA A 7 5.58 -5.30 -2.54
CA ALA A 7 6.28 -4.53 -3.57
C ALA A 7 5.62 -3.16 -3.75
N ILE A 8 6.35 -2.23 -4.36
CA ILE A 8 5.82 -0.95 -4.84
C ILE A 8 6.08 -0.88 -6.34
N ASP A 9 5.00 -0.90 -7.12
CA ASP A 9 5.02 -0.80 -8.57
C ASP A 9 4.70 0.66 -8.98
N PHE A 10 5.26 1.12 -10.09
CA PHE A 10 5.00 2.47 -10.62
C PHE A 10 4.29 2.37 -11.96
N GLN A 11 3.12 3.00 -12.05
CA GLN A 11 2.35 3.09 -13.28
C GLN A 11 2.58 4.44 -13.94
N VAL A 12 2.89 4.43 -15.23
CA VAL A 12 3.04 5.66 -16.03
C VAL A 12 1.68 6.01 -16.63
N GLY A 13 1.12 7.15 -16.20
CA GLY A 13 -0.10 7.70 -16.77
C GLY A 13 0.12 8.26 -18.19
N ARG A 14 -0.98 8.54 -18.90
CA ARG A 14 -0.94 9.09 -20.28
C ARG A 14 -0.21 10.43 -20.39
N THR A 15 -0.14 11.19 -19.30
CA THR A 15 0.54 12.48 -19.18
C THR A 15 1.98 12.36 -18.66
N GLY A 16 2.50 11.14 -18.48
CA GLY A 16 3.82 10.89 -17.89
C GLY A 16 3.85 10.93 -16.35
N THR A 17 2.71 11.13 -15.70
CA THR A 17 2.61 11.09 -14.23
C THR A 17 2.88 9.69 -13.71
N LEU A 18 3.79 9.56 -12.74
CA LEU A 18 4.06 8.30 -12.06
C LEU A 18 3.09 8.11 -10.90
N THR A 19 2.22 7.11 -11.01
CA THR A 19 1.30 6.71 -9.96
C THR A 19 1.84 5.48 -9.26
N PRO A 20 2.20 5.56 -7.97
CA PRO A 20 2.67 4.41 -7.25
C PRO A 20 1.51 3.53 -6.74
N VAL A 21 1.72 2.21 -6.82
CA VAL A 21 0.77 1.19 -6.38
C VAL A 21 1.51 0.19 -5.48
N ALA A 22 1.01 -0.01 -4.26
CA ALA A 22 1.53 -1.04 -3.38
C ALA A 22 0.90 -2.40 -3.74
N ARG A 23 1.74 -3.42 -3.88
CA ARG A 23 1.34 -4.82 -3.81
C ARG A 23 1.38 -5.25 -2.36
N VAL A 24 0.35 -5.93 -1.91
CA VAL A 24 0.21 -6.34 -0.51
C VAL A 24 -0.14 -7.81 -0.43
N THR A 25 0.21 -8.44 0.70
CA THR A 25 -0.22 -9.81 0.97
C THR A 25 -1.75 -9.89 0.89
N PRO A 26 -2.31 -10.80 0.07
CA PRO A 26 -3.74 -10.80 -0.19
C PRO A 26 -4.59 -10.92 1.07
N VAL A 27 -5.56 -10.01 1.23
CA VAL A 27 -6.39 -9.92 2.42
C VAL A 27 -7.84 -9.58 2.07
N PHE A 28 -8.81 -10.09 2.84
CA PHE A 28 -10.22 -9.75 2.63
C PHE A 28 -10.62 -8.48 3.39
N VAL A 29 -11.22 -7.52 2.68
CA VAL A 29 -11.73 -6.26 3.24
C VAL A 29 -13.15 -6.02 2.75
N GLY A 30 -14.14 -6.17 3.65
CA GLY A 30 -15.55 -5.98 3.31
C GLY A 30 -16.02 -6.91 2.17
N GLY A 31 -15.64 -8.18 2.23
CA GLY A 31 -16.03 -9.22 1.25
C GLY A 31 -15.18 -9.27 -0.03
N ALA A 32 -14.33 -8.26 -0.30
CA ALA A 32 -13.46 -8.25 -1.47
C ALA A 32 -12.04 -8.70 -1.12
N ARG A 33 -11.41 -9.49 -2.01
CA ARG A 33 -9.99 -9.84 -1.90
C ARG A 33 -9.13 -8.71 -2.44
N ILE A 34 -8.33 -8.11 -1.57
CA ILE A 34 -7.41 -7.01 -1.88
C ILE A 34 -5.99 -7.57 -2.00
N ALA A 35 -5.33 -7.29 -3.13
CA ALA A 35 -3.91 -7.61 -3.36
C ALA A 35 -3.08 -6.39 -3.79
N HIS A 36 -3.75 -5.27 -4.11
CA HIS A 36 -3.12 -4.01 -4.49
C HIS A 36 -3.80 -2.88 -3.73
N ALA A 37 -3.05 -1.83 -3.40
CA ALA A 37 -3.55 -0.63 -2.76
C ALA A 37 -2.86 0.62 -3.35
N THR A 38 -3.63 1.70 -3.51
CA THR A 38 -3.06 2.97 -3.97
C THR A 38 -2.21 3.62 -2.88
N LEU A 39 -1.11 4.25 -3.30
CA LEU A 39 -0.25 5.10 -2.48
C LEU A 39 -0.46 6.59 -2.77
N HIS A 40 -1.47 6.92 -3.59
CA HIS A 40 -1.81 8.26 -4.08
C HIS A 40 -0.73 8.94 -4.94
N ASN A 41 0.41 9.30 -4.35
CA ASN A 41 1.52 9.97 -5.02
C ASN A 41 2.85 9.74 -4.27
N MET A 42 3.96 10.15 -4.87
CA MET A 42 5.30 9.99 -4.29
C MET A 42 5.48 10.72 -2.96
N ASP A 43 4.89 11.90 -2.81
CA ASP A 43 5.00 12.71 -1.59
C ASP A 43 4.35 12.00 -0.40
N GLU A 44 3.21 11.34 -0.61
CA GLU A 44 2.52 10.53 0.40
C GLU A 44 3.37 9.34 0.86
N ILE A 45 4.06 8.66 -0.08
CA ILE A 45 4.96 7.55 0.25
C ILE A 45 6.09 8.04 1.13
N ALA A 46 6.73 9.16 0.74
CA ALA A 46 7.83 9.75 1.50
C ALA A 46 7.37 10.23 2.88
N ARG A 47 6.19 10.86 2.96
CA ARG A 47 5.60 11.33 4.23
C ARG A 47 5.25 10.19 5.18
N LYS A 48 4.72 9.08 4.67
CA LYS A 48 4.36 7.89 5.46
C LYS A 48 5.56 6.94 5.65
N ASP A 49 6.68 7.19 4.97
CA ASP A 49 7.87 6.35 4.90
C ASP A 49 7.53 4.87 4.65
N ILE A 50 6.65 4.62 3.67
CA ILE A 50 6.18 3.27 3.34
C ILE A 50 7.29 2.53 2.60
N ARG A 51 7.64 1.35 3.12
CA ARG A 51 8.65 0.47 2.53
C ARG A 51 8.09 -0.92 2.29
N VAL A 52 8.74 -1.64 1.38
CA VAL A 52 8.50 -3.08 1.23
C VAL A 52 8.85 -3.78 2.54
N GLY A 53 7.97 -4.68 2.99
CA GLY A 53 8.06 -5.37 4.28
C GLY A 53 7.29 -4.71 5.42
N ASP A 54 6.84 -3.46 5.26
CA ASP A 54 6.07 -2.78 6.32
C ASP A 54 4.69 -3.41 6.49
N ALA A 55 4.26 -3.55 7.75
CA ALA A 55 2.88 -3.84 8.08
C ALA A 55 2.06 -2.55 7.98
N VAL A 56 1.01 -2.54 7.16
CA VAL A 56 0.21 -1.37 6.83
C VAL A 56 -1.27 -1.59 7.10
N SER A 57 -1.99 -0.51 7.43
CA SER A 57 -3.45 -0.51 7.54
C SER A 57 -4.08 -0.09 6.21
N LEU A 58 -4.96 -0.95 5.70
CA LEU A 58 -5.80 -0.70 4.54
C LEU A 58 -7.19 -0.21 4.94
N ARG A 59 -7.71 0.70 4.12
CA ARG A 59 -9.10 1.17 4.13
C ARG A 59 -9.65 1.14 2.70
N ARG A 60 -10.94 0.85 2.54
CA ARG A 60 -11.66 1.06 1.28
C ARG A 60 -12.33 2.43 1.32
N ALA A 61 -12.15 3.21 0.26
CA ALA A 61 -12.96 4.39 0.01
C ALA A 61 -14.22 3.95 -0.78
N GLY A 62 -15.32 3.71 -0.07
CA GLY A 62 -16.54 3.19 -0.67
C GLY A 62 -16.33 1.83 -1.34
N ASP A 63 -16.83 1.68 -2.57
CA ASP A 63 -16.90 0.35 -3.21
C ASP A 63 -15.73 -0.04 -4.11
N VAL A 64 -14.73 0.82 -4.36
CA VAL A 64 -13.90 0.59 -5.56
C VAL A 64 -12.40 0.47 -5.30
N ILE A 65 -11.78 1.32 -4.48
CA ILE A 65 -10.31 1.36 -4.41
C ILE A 65 -9.81 1.27 -2.95
N PRO A 66 -8.98 0.28 -2.62
CA PRO A 66 -8.27 0.21 -1.34
C PRO A 66 -7.06 1.16 -1.33
N GLU A 67 -6.83 1.82 -0.20
CA GLU A 67 -5.72 2.73 0.04
C GLU A 67 -4.95 2.37 1.32
N ILE A 68 -3.65 2.68 1.34
CA ILE A 68 -2.84 2.58 2.56
C ILE A 68 -3.00 3.86 3.39
N VAL A 69 -3.57 3.71 4.58
CA VAL A 69 -3.83 4.85 5.48
C VAL A 69 -2.59 5.18 6.32
N ARG A 70 -1.89 4.16 6.83
CA ARG A 70 -0.69 4.32 7.67
C ARG A 70 0.13 3.04 7.76
N VAL A 71 1.42 3.20 8.05
CA VAL A 71 2.30 2.12 8.53
C VAL A 71 1.97 1.85 10.00
N LEU A 72 1.88 0.58 10.37
CA LEU A 72 1.57 0.13 11.73
C LEU A 72 2.83 -0.30 12.45
N ASN A 73 3.62 -1.17 11.82
CA ASN A 73 4.90 -1.63 12.33
C ASN A 73 5.87 -1.72 11.16
N ARG A 74 7.04 -1.09 11.33
CA ARG A 74 8.20 -1.44 10.55
C ARG A 74 8.65 -2.80 11.06
N GLN A 75 8.56 -3.83 10.23
CA GLN A 75 9.31 -5.04 10.51
C GLN A 75 10.77 -4.64 10.35
N ASP A 76 11.41 -4.18 11.43
CA ASP A 76 12.86 -4.11 11.45
C ASP A 76 13.32 -5.55 11.21
N THR A 77 13.87 -5.82 10.03
CA THR A 77 14.56 -7.08 9.70
C THR A 77 15.90 -7.16 10.48
N GLY A 78 15.83 -6.86 11.77
CA GLY A 78 16.91 -6.86 12.74
C GLY A 78 16.38 -7.45 14.04
N ARG A 79 16.05 -8.74 14.05
CA ARG A 79 16.30 -9.69 15.15
C ARG A 79 15.75 -11.07 14.83
N GLY A 80 16.68 -12.02 14.82
CA GLY A 80 16.52 -13.46 14.66
C GLY A 80 17.87 -14.04 14.31
#